data_AF-A0A5B1QZT4-F1
#
_entry.id   AF-A0A5B1QZT4-F1
#
_cell.length_a   1.000
_cell.length_b   1.000
_cell.length_c   1.000
_cell.angle_alpha   90.00
_cell.angle_beta   90.00
_cell.angle_gamma   90.00
#
_symmetry.space_group_name_H-M   'P 1'
#
loop_
_entity.id
_entity.type
_entity.pdbx_description
1 polymer ?
#
loop_
_entity_poly.entity_id
_entity_poly.type
_entity_poly.pdbx_seq_one_letter_code
_entity_poly.pdbx_strand_id
1 'polypeptide(L)' 'RPEEVLWWNKRAKPIPTLPPIAKPDAYMVSWSTWWTSLQPAYRMNVGSSPLVRMEKDDEWDHLVVSGNNGIYIIVISLSW' A
#
# COMPACT_ATOMS: atom_id res chain seq x y z
N ARG A 1 -7.76 -0.88 1.96
CA ARG A 1 -6.76 0.22 1.94
C ARG A 1 -7.09 1.22 3.03
N PRO A 2 -6.09 1.77 3.75
CA PRO A 2 -6.31 2.84 4.74
C PRO A 2 -7.01 4.04 4.11
N GLU A 3 -7.79 4.78 4.90
CA GLU A 3 -8.58 5.91 4.42
C GLU A 3 -7.70 7.02 3.85
N GLU A 4 -6.56 7.28 4.48
CA GLU A 4 -5.56 8.26 4.04
C GLU A 4 -5.07 7.92 2.63
N VAL A 5 -4.77 6.64 2.41
CA VAL A 5 -4.28 6.12 1.12
C VAL A 5 -5.37 6.17 0.05
N LEU A 6 -6.64 5.91 0.42
CA LEU A 6 -7.79 6.08 -0.49
C LEU A 6 -8.00 7.55 -0.86
N TRP A 7 -7.95 8.42 0.14
CA TRP A 7 -8.18 9.85 0.01
C TRP A 7 -7.15 10.51 -0.91
N TRP A 8 -5.88 10.10 -0.81
CA TRP A 8 -4.82 10.55 -1.71
C TRP A 8 -5.01 10.09 -3.14
N ASN A 9 -5.29 8.79 -3.33
CA ASN A 9 -5.48 8.23 -4.66
C ASN A 9 -6.61 8.95 -5.41
N LYS A 10 -7.71 9.25 -4.73
CA LYS A 10 -8.86 9.96 -5.33
C LYS A 10 -8.53 11.40 -5.76
N ARG A 11 -7.52 12.03 -5.16
CA ARG A 11 -7.26 13.47 -5.34
C ARG A 11 -6.00 13.76 -6.14
N ALA A 12 -5.29 12.71 -6.58
CA ALA A 12 -4.02 12.80 -7.31
C ALA A 12 -3.07 13.85 -6.69
N LYS A 13 -3.05 13.92 -5.34
CA LYS A 13 -2.49 15.07 -4.63
C LYS A 13 -1.01 15.29 -5.01
N PRO A 14 -0.62 16.53 -5.36
CA PRO A 14 0.77 16.84 -5.66
C PRO A 14 1.65 16.78 -4.41
N ILE A 15 2.95 16.66 -4.67
CA ILE A 15 4.07 16.38 -3.76
C ILE A 15 4.16 17.23 -2.46
N PRO A 16 3.80 18.54 -2.41
CA PRO A 16 4.17 19.35 -1.24
C PRO A 16 3.29 19.14 0.01
N THR A 17 2.21 18.36 -0.06
CA THR A 17 1.30 18.18 1.08
C THR A 17 1.24 16.73 1.53
N LEU A 18 2.05 16.39 2.54
CA LEU A 18 1.80 15.22 3.38
C LEU A 18 0.61 15.56 4.29
N PRO A 19 -0.52 14.84 4.26
CA PRO A 19 -1.61 15.05 5.19
C PRO A 19 -1.22 14.53 6.57
N PRO A 20 -1.87 15.08 7.59
CA PRO A 20 -1.59 14.69 8.96
C PRO A 20 -2.03 13.25 9.22
N ILE A 21 -1.07 12.38 9.57
CA ILE A 21 -1.36 11.10 10.22
C ILE A 21 -1.32 11.34 11.73
N ALA A 22 -2.49 11.31 12.37
CA ALA A 22 -2.61 11.65 13.78
C ALA A 22 -2.02 10.59 14.72
N LYS A 23 -2.00 9.32 14.30
CA LYS A 23 -1.52 8.18 15.08
C LYS A 23 -0.70 7.22 14.20
N PRO A 24 0.61 7.47 14.02
CA PRO A 24 1.47 6.67 13.15
C PRO A 24 1.43 5.16 13.45
N ASP A 25 1.44 4.77 14.73
CA ASP A 25 1.43 3.35 15.11
C ASP A 25 0.14 2.64 14.65
N ALA A 26 -1.01 3.23 14.93
CA ALA A 26 -2.31 2.68 14.52
C ALA A 26 -2.46 2.67 13.00
N TYR A 27 -1.95 3.72 12.35
CA TYR A 27 -1.91 3.80 10.91
C TYR A 27 -1.06 2.67 10.31
N MET A 28 0.15 2.42 10.83
CA MET A 28 1.05 1.38 10.34
C MET A 28 0.48 -0.03 10.47
N VAL A 29 -0.32 -0.30 11.51
CA VAL A 29 -1.05 -1.58 11.62
C VAL A 29 -2.07 -1.73 10.48
N SER A 30 -2.85 -0.68 10.21
CA SER A 30 -3.85 -0.71 9.13
C SER A 30 -3.19 -0.77 7.75
N TRP A 31 -2.06 -0.08 7.58
CA TRP A 31 -1.27 -0.04 6.34
C TRP A 31 -0.67 -1.41 6.05
N SER A 32 0.01 -2.03 7.02
CA SER A 32 0.63 -3.35 6.85
C SER A 32 -0.39 -4.44 6.60
N THR A 33 -1.54 -4.41 7.28
CA THR A 33 -2.66 -5.33 7.05
C THR A 33 -3.16 -5.24 5.61
N TRP A 34 -3.38 -4.01 5.13
CA TRP A 34 -3.80 -3.79 3.75
C TRP A 34 -2.73 -4.20 2.74
N TRP A 35 -1.46 -3.81 2.93
CA TRP A 35 -0.40 -4.16 2.00
C TRP A 35 -0.23 -5.68 1.86
N THR A 36 -0.36 -6.39 2.97
CA THR A 36 -0.35 -7.86 3.02
C THR A 36 -1.54 -8.44 2.26
N SER A 37 -2.73 -7.85 2.39
CA SER A 37 -3.93 -8.32 1.67
C SER A 37 -3.85 -8.13 0.14
N LEU A 38 -2.92 -7.31 -0.36
CA LEU A 38 -2.69 -7.16 -1.79
C LEU A 38 -1.73 -8.21 -2.36
N GLN A 39 -1.04 -8.97 -1.52
CA GLN A 39 -0.07 -9.92 -2.01
C GLN A 39 -0.75 -11.15 -2.61
N PRO A 40 -0.22 -11.66 -3.74
CA PRO A 40 -0.59 -12.98 -4.24
C PRO A 40 -0.45 -14.07 -3.19
N ALA A 41 -1.26 -15.13 -3.32
CA ALA A 41 -1.30 -16.21 -2.33
C ALA A 41 0.07 -16.89 -2.16
N TYR A 42 0.86 -16.97 -3.23
CA TYR A 42 2.21 -17.56 -3.16
C TYR A 42 3.24 -16.71 -2.40
N ARG A 43 2.98 -15.42 -2.16
CA ARG A 43 3.82 -14.56 -1.31
C ARG A 43 3.40 -14.57 0.16
N MET A 44 2.19 -15.06 0.42
CA MET A 44 1.59 -15.15 1.74
C MET A 44 2.06 -16.42 2.43
N ASN A 45 3.06 -16.30 3.29
CA ASN A 45 3.39 -17.37 4.22
C ASN A 45 2.65 -17.10 5.54
N VAL A 46 1.86 -18.07 6.01
CA VAL A 46 1.01 -17.90 7.20
C VAL A 46 1.90 -17.52 8.39
N GLY A 47 1.83 -16.26 8.81
CA GLY A 47 2.49 -15.76 10.02
C GLY A 47 3.93 -15.23 9.89
N SER A 48 4.52 -15.11 8.69
CA SER A 48 5.87 -14.52 8.55
C SER A 48 5.86 -13.19 7.79
N SER A 49 6.14 -12.10 8.50
CA SER A 49 6.78 -10.93 7.92
C SER A 49 8.30 -11.14 8.00
N PRO A 50 9.08 -10.95 6.92
CA PRO A 50 8.68 -10.38 5.64
C PRO A 50 8.02 -11.39 4.68
N LEU A 51 7.23 -10.85 3.75
CA LEU A 51 6.61 -11.59 2.64
C LEU A 51 7.67 -12.30 1.79
N VAL A 52 7.31 -13.47 1.25
CA VAL A 52 8.23 -14.26 0.44
C VAL A 52 8.48 -13.58 -0.92
N ARG A 53 9.76 -13.45 -1.29
CA ARG A 53 10.17 -12.97 -2.62
C ARG A 53 10.11 -14.12 -3.64
N MET A 54 8.90 -14.59 -3.92
CA MET A 54 8.62 -15.50 -5.04
C MET A 54 8.03 -14.72 -6.22
N GLU A 55 8.30 -15.20 -7.42
CA GLU A 55 7.79 -14.64 -8.68
C GLU A 55 6.99 -15.70 -9.42
N LYS A 56 5.86 -15.27 -9.97
CA LYS A 56 4.93 -16.02 -10.80
C LYS A 56 4.24 -14.99 -11.69
N ASP A 57 3.97 -15.34 -12.93
CA ASP A 57 3.59 -14.37 -13.95
C ASP A 57 2.17 -13.79 -13.79
N ASP A 58 1.27 -14.44 -13.03
CA ASP A 58 -0.18 -14.31 -13.31
C ASP A 58 -1.09 -13.84 -12.17
N GLU A 59 -0.60 -13.32 -11.03
CA GLU A 59 -1.49 -12.96 -9.90
C GLU A 59 -1.56 -11.45 -9.60
N TRP A 60 -0.94 -10.59 -10.41
CA TRP A 60 -0.90 -9.14 -10.15
C TRP A 60 -1.97 -8.32 -10.87
N ASP A 61 -2.78 -8.93 -11.74
CA ASP A 61 -3.72 -8.21 -12.63
C ASP A 61 -4.65 -7.24 -11.89
N HIS A 62 -5.11 -7.63 -10.71
CA HIS A 62 -6.00 -6.82 -9.87
C HIS A 62 -5.33 -5.56 -9.27
N LEU A 63 -4.00 -5.49 -9.31
CA LEU A 63 -3.20 -4.34 -8.88
C LEU A 63 -2.72 -3.46 -10.04
N VAL A 64 -2.93 -3.89 -11.28
CA VAL A 64 -2.60 -3.13 -12.49
C VAL A 64 -3.65 -2.02 -12.67
N VAL A 65 -3.56 -0.99 -11.83
CA VAL A 65 -4.41 0.19 -11.92
C VAL A 65 -3.57 1.36 -12.42
N SER A 66 -3.82 1.78 -13.67
CA SER A 66 -3.16 2.93 -14.28
C SER A 66 -3.58 4.24 -13.59
N GLY A 67 -2.62 5.08 -13.19
CA GLY A 67 -2.89 6.42 -12.67
C GLY A 67 -1.60 7.21 -12.42
N ASN A 68 -1.64 8.54 -12.59
CA ASN A 68 -0.44 9.40 -12.62
C ASN A 68 0.45 9.33 -11.36
N ASN A 69 -0.09 8.93 -10.20
CA ASN A 69 0.61 8.96 -8.91
C ASN A 69 0.44 7.66 -8.10
N GLY A 70 0.05 6.55 -8.73
CA GLY A 70 -0.31 5.31 -8.04
C GLY A 70 0.78 4.83 -7.07
N ILE A 71 1.98 4.55 -7.57
CA ILE A 71 3.11 4.07 -6.75
C ILE A 71 3.67 5.16 -5.83
N TYR A 72 3.69 6.41 -6.30
CA TYR A 72 4.17 7.55 -5.50
C TYR A 72 3.40 7.68 -4.19
N ILE A 73 2.06 7.57 -4.25
CA ILE A 73 1.20 7.66 -3.07
C ILE A 73 1.49 6.52 -2.09
N ILE A 74 1.84 5.32 -2.57
CA ILE A 74 2.24 4.21 -1.71
C ILE A 74 3.54 4.53 -0.97
N VAL A 75 4.55 5.06 -1.68
CA VAL A 75 5.84 5.38 -1.06
C VAL A 75 5.69 6.51 -0.05
N ILE A 76 4.97 7.58 -0.41
CA ILE A 76 4.79 8.74 0.49
C ILE A 76 3.94 8.39 1.72
N SER A 77 3.08 7.38 1.60
CA SER A 77 2.28 6.89 2.73
C SER A 77 3.11 6.24 3.84
N LEU A 78 4.34 5.83 3.53
CA LEU A 78 5.29 5.22 4.47
C LEU A 78 6.26 6.23 5.12
N SER A 79 6.12 7.53 4.87
CA SER A 79 7.05 8.54 5.41
C SER A 79 6.85 8.87 6.89
N TRP A 80 5.96 8.15 7.59
CA TRP A 80 5.48 8.46 8.94
C TRP A 80 6.03 7.51 9.98
#